data_AF-A0A2J4REW6-F1
#
_entry.id   AF-A0A2J4REW6-F1
#
_cell.length_a   1.000
_cell.length_b   1.000
_cell.length_c   1.000
_cell.angle_alpha   90.00
_cell.angle_beta   90.00
_cell.angle_gamma   90.00
#
_symmetry.space_group_name_H-M   'P 1'
#
loop_
_entity.id
_entity.type
_entity.pdbx_description
1 polymer ?
#
loop_
_entity_poly.entity_id
_entity_poly.type
_entity_poly.pdbx_seq_one_letter_code
_entity_poly.pdbx_strand_id
1 'polypeptide(L)'
;MSHLKYGLDHLGSRRMAPGSARVFAQIPLALILSSPAFYAQAELYFNPRFLADDPAAVADLSGFEKGQELPPGTYRADIYLNDGYMTTRDITFNAAEKGHGLAPCLTRGQLASMGVNTAAIAGIDVLAADACVPLTEMIKDATTRFDA
;
A
#
# COMPACT_ATOMS: atom_id res chain seq x y z
N MET A 1 -69.44 69.12 37.31
CA MET A 1 -68.72 68.17 38.19
C MET A 1 -69.45 66.84 38.17
N SER A 2 -68.89 65.82 37.52
CA SER A 2 -68.86 64.46 38.06
C SER A 2 -68.04 63.60 37.09
N HIS A 3 -66.91 63.12 37.59
CA HIS A 3 -66.04 62.19 36.90
C HIS A 3 -66.72 60.84 36.80
N LEU A 4 -66.57 60.14 35.68
CA LEU A 4 -66.38 58.70 35.70
C LEU A 4 -65.45 58.29 34.56
N LYS A 5 -64.41 57.60 34.98
CA LYS A 5 -63.21 57.16 34.30
C LYS A 5 -63.54 55.82 33.63
N TYR A 6 -63.39 55.69 32.32
CA TYR A 6 -63.45 54.41 31.62
C TYR A 6 -62.13 54.17 30.87
N GLY A 7 -61.57 52.98 31.06
CA GLY A 7 -60.26 52.58 30.58
C GLY A 7 -60.27 51.97 29.16
N LEU A 8 -59.03 51.70 28.73
CA LEU A 8 -58.54 50.86 27.63
C LEU A 8 -59.30 50.89 26.30
N ASP A 9 -58.59 51.26 25.23
CA ASP A 9 -58.33 50.38 24.08
C ASP A 9 -57.44 51.11 23.06
N HIS A 10 -56.11 50.92 23.15
CA HIS A 10 -55.20 51.33 22.09
C HIS A 10 -54.80 50.13 21.23
N LEU A 11 -55.44 50.07 20.06
CA LEU A 11 -54.88 49.70 18.76
C LEU A 11 -53.99 48.44 18.70
N GLY A 12 -54.66 47.31 18.43
CA GLY A 12 -54.54 46.63 17.14
C GLY A 12 -53.13 46.35 16.60
N SER A 13 -52.58 45.21 17.00
CA SER A 13 -51.47 44.52 16.36
C SER A 13 -51.72 44.27 14.87
N ARG A 14 -50.81 44.74 14.00
CA ARG A 14 -50.53 44.08 12.71
C ARG A 14 -49.12 43.50 12.74
N ARG A 15 -49.09 42.21 12.42
CA ARG A 15 -47.99 41.26 12.53
C ARG A 15 -46.92 41.54 11.48
N MET A 16 -45.66 41.42 11.87
CA MET A 16 -44.59 41.00 10.98
C MET A 16 -43.93 39.79 11.64
N ALA A 17 -44.20 38.60 11.08
CA ALA A 17 -43.68 37.35 11.60
C ALA A 17 -42.16 37.29 11.40
N PRO A 18 -41.35 36.93 12.42
CA PRO A 18 -39.92 36.69 12.26
C PRO A 18 -39.75 35.27 11.74
N GLY A 19 -40.05 35.07 10.46
CA GLY A 19 -40.15 33.75 9.84
C GLY A 19 -39.15 33.49 8.72
N SER A 20 -37.92 34.02 8.74
CA SER A 20 -36.90 33.57 7.78
C SER A 20 -35.43 33.74 8.19
N ALA A 21 -35.12 34.15 9.43
CA ALA A 21 -33.72 34.31 9.84
C ALA A 21 -33.03 32.98 10.20
N ARG A 22 -33.77 31.88 10.41
CA ARG A 22 -33.19 30.58 10.81
C ARG A 22 -32.68 29.72 9.66
N VAL A 23 -33.21 29.89 8.44
CA VAL A 23 -32.85 29.00 7.31
C VAL A 23 -31.51 29.40 6.68
N PHE A 24 -31.17 30.69 6.65
CA PHE A 24 -29.90 31.15 6.06
C PHE A 24 -28.66 30.86 6.91
N ALA A 25 -28.83 30.61 8.22
CA ALA A 25 -27.71 30.28 9.11
C ALA A 25 -27.32 28.78 9.08
N GLN A 26 -28.13 27.91 8.46
CA GLN A 26 -27.89 26.46 8.43
C GLN A 26 -27.16 25.97 7.17
N ILE A 27 -27.10 26.80 6.12
CA ILE A 27 -26.44 26.48 4.85
C ILE A 27 -24.90 26.45 4.95
N PRO A 28 -24.21 27.34 5.69
CA PRO A 28 -22.74 27.29 5.74
C PRO A 28 -22.20 26.12 6.56
N LEU A 29 -22.99 25.56 7.49
CA LEU A 29 -22.58 24.45 8.33
C LEU A 29 -22.56 23.11 7.57
N ALA A 30 -23.52 22.90 6.66
CA ALA A 30 -23.59 21.68 5.85
C ALA A 30 -22.44 21.59 4.82
N LEU A 31 -21.95 22.72 4.32
CA LEU A 31 -20.85 22.75 3.33
C LEU A 31 -19.50 22.36 3.94
N ILE A 32 -19.28 22.63 5.23
CA ILE A 32 -18.04 22.29 5.95
C ILE A 32 -17.91 20.76 6.15
N LEU A 33 -19.03 20.07 6.39
CA LEU A 33 -19.06 18.60 6.52
C LEU A 33 -18.86 17.85 5.19
N SER A 34 -19.05 18.52 4.04
CA SER A 34 -18.78 17.95 2.70
C SER A 34 -17.35 18.14 2.20
N SER A 35 -16.44 18.65 3.04
CA SER A 35 -15.04 18.78 2.65
C SER A 35 -14.44 17.38 2.44
N PRO A 36 -13.82 17.08 1.29
CA PRO A 36 -13.12 15.82 1.13
C PRO A 36 -12.03 15.76 2.21
N ALA A 37 -12.04 14.69 3.01
CA ALA A 37 -10.94 14.42 3.91
C ALA A 37 -9.68 14.29 3.06
N PHE A 38 -8.76 15.25 3.18
CA PHE A 38 -7.44 15.12 2.58
C PHE A 38 -6.77 13.92 3.28
N TYR A 39 -6.69 12.80 2.58
CA TYR A 39 -5.86 11.68 3.01
C TYR A 39 -4.42 12.16 3.00
N ALA A 40 -3.87 12.46 4.19
CA ALA A 40 -2.44 12.65 4.33
C ALA A 40 -1.77 11.29 4.10
N GLN A 41 -1.16 11.11 2.93
CA GLN A 41 -0.25 10.00 2.67
C GLN A 41 1.07 10.37 3.35
N ALA A 42 1.42 9.70 4.44
CA ALA A 42 2.76 9.80 5.03
C ALA A 42 3.66 8.80 4.29
N GLU A 43 4.55 9.30 3.45
CA GLU A 43 5.63 8.47 2.89
C GLU A 43 6.63 8.14 4.01
N LEU A 44 7.13 6.91 4.03
CA LEU A 44 8.23 6.53 4.91
C LEU A 44 9.51 7.22 4.42
N TYR A 45 10.28 7.79 5.32
CA TYR A 45 11.55 8.44 5.02
C TYR A 45 12.64 7.92 5.95
N PHE A 46 13.80 7.58 5.40
CA PHE A 46 14.95 7.17 6.19
C PHE A 46 16.08 8.20 6.06
N ASN A 47 16.53 8.75 7.18
CA ASN A 47 17.68 9.65 7.19
C ASN A 47 18.98 8.83 6.95
N PRO A 48 19.69 9.02 5.81
CA PRO A 48 20.88 8.23 5.49
C PRO A 48 22.02 8.42 6.50
N ARG A 49 22.03 9.53 7.27
CA ARG A 49 23.05 9.78 8.30
C ARG A 49 23.02 8.77 9.45
N PHE A 50 21.97 7.97 9.59
CA PHE A 50 21.96 6.86 10.54
C PHE A 50 22.80 5.67 10.10
N LEU A 51 23.10 5.54 8.81
CA LEU A 51 23.86 4.41 8.26
C LEU A 51 25.33 4.78 8.00
N ALA A 52 25.62 6.04 7.68
CA ALA A 52 26.99 6.54 7.52
C ALA A 52 27.09 8.05 7.77
N ASP A 53 28.28 8.54 8.17
CA ASP A 53 28.54 9.97 8.36
C ASP A 53 28.47 10.77 7.05
N ASP A 54 28.88 10.13 5.94
CA ASP A 54 28.75 10.63 4.58
C ASP A 54 27.49 10.04 3.92
N PRO A 55 26.43 10.84 3.69
CA PRO A 55 25.21 10.37 3.02
C PRO A 55 25.46 9.81 1.61
N ALA A 56 26.50 10.27 0.91
CA ALA A 56 26.80 9.79 -0.43
C ALA A 56 27.39 8.36 -0.45
N ALA A 57 27.85 7.87 0.70
CA ALA A 57 28.33 6.49 0.86
C ALA A 57 27.19 5.50 1.18
N VAL A 58 25.97 5.99 1.41
CA VAL A 58 24.81 5.16 1.73
C VAL A 58 24.15 4.68 0.44
N ALA A 59 23.80 3.39 0.39
CA ALA A 59 23.05 2.81 -0.72
C ALA A 59 21.63 3.44 -0.81
N ASP A 60 20.99 3.29 -1.97
CA ASP A 60 19.63 3.81 -2.17
C ASP A 60 18.63 3.20 -1.17
N LEU A 61 17.92 4.06 -0.44
CA LEU A 61 16.93 3.67 0.57
C LEU A 61 15.49 3.67 0.04
N SER A 62 15.28 4.08 -1.22
CA SER A 62 13.95 4.27 -1.81
C SER A 62 13.08 3.00 -1.79
N GLY A 63 13.70 1.81 -1.81
CA GLY A 63 13.01 0.53 -1.64
C GLY A 63 12.37 0.42 -0.26
N PHE A 64 13.12 0.68 0.81
CA PHE A 64 12.64 0.61 2.19
C PHE A 64 11.55 1.63 2.46
N GLU A 65 11.67 2.84 1.88
CA GLU A 65 10.65 3.89 1.95
C GLU A 65 9.32 3.49 1.31
N LYS A 66 9.34 2.52 0.40
CA LYS A 66 8.15 1.93 -0.24
C LYS A 66 7.69 0.62 0.42
N GLY A 67 8.25 0.27 1.58
CA GLY A 67 7.89 -0.93 2.34
C GLY A 67 8.60 -2.20 1.88
N GLN A 68 9.67 -2.11 1.09
CA GLN A 68 10.52 -3.26 0.78
C GLN A 68 11.38 -3.63 2.00
N GLU A 69 11.35 -4.89 2.42
CA GLU A 69 12.09 -5.35 3.59
C GLU A 69 13.56 -5.67 3.28
N LEU A 70 13.83 -6.21 2.09
CA LEU A 70 15.16 -6.59 1.63
C LEU A 70 15.40 -6.11 0.19
N PRO A 71 16.57 -5.52 -0.11
CA PRO A 71 16.95 -5.15 -1.47
C PRO A 71 17.26 -6.40 -2.32
N PRO A 72 17.35 -6.28 -3.66
CA PRO A 72 17.87 -7.34 -4.50
C PRO A 72 19.31 -7.70 -4.10
N GLY A 73 19.63 -8.99 -4.08
CA GLY A 73 20.91 -9.48 -3.59
C GLY A 73 20.95 -10.99 -3.44
N THR A 74 22.09 -11.51 -2.97
CA THR A 74 22.25 -12.94 -2.70
C THR A 74 22.09 -13.21 -1.21
N TYR A 75 21.17 -14.10 -0.88
CA TYR A 75 20.83 -14.47 0.49
C TYR A 75 20.95 -15.97 0.70
N ARG A 76 21.48 -16.37 1.86
CA ARG A 76 21.46 -17.75 2.33
C ARG A 76 20.06 -18.04 2.86
N ALA A 77 19.30 -18.90 2.18
CA ALA A 77 17.92 -19.22 2.56
C ALA A 77 17.67 -20.73 2.54
N ASP A 78 16.68 -21.14 3.33
CA ASP A 78 16.11 -22.48 3.27
C ASP A 78 15.05 -22.54 2.17
N ILE A 79 15.17 -23.51 1.26
CA ILE A 79 14.23 -23.70 0.17
C ILE A 79 13.23 -24.77 0.57
N TYR A 80 11.96 -24.39 0.55
CA TYR A 80 10.83 -25.28 0.68
C TYR A 80 10.07 -25.38 -0.64
N LEU A 81 9.63 -26.58 -1.00
CA LEU A 81 8.77 -26.83 -2.16
C LEU A 81 7.59 -27.69 -1.70
N ASN A 82 6.37 -27.20 -1.88
CA ASN A 82 5.13 -27.83 -1.39
C ASN A 82 5.22 -28.22 0.09
N ASP A 83 5.63 -27.26 0.93
CA ASP A 83 5.83 -27.42 2.39
C ASP A 83 6.95 -28.40 2.81
N GLY A 84 7.62 -29.05 1.87
CA GLY A 84 8.77 -29.92 2.13
C GLY A 84 10.09 -29.17 2.07
N TYR A 85 10.95 -29.34 3.08
CA TYR A 85 12.33 -28.83 3.04
C TYR A 85 13.14 -29.52 1.93
N MET A 86 13.87 -28.73 1.15
CA MET A 86 14.70 -29.22 0.04
C MET A 86 16.19 -29.06 0.35
N THR A 87 16.63 -27.83 0.64
CA THR A 87 18.05 -27.52 0.83
C THR A 87 18.22 -26.12 1.43
N THR A 88 19.40 -25.86 2.00
CA THR A 88 19.83 -24.53 2.46
C THR A 88 20.98 -24.06 1.58
N ARG A 89 20.82 -22.92 0.90
CA ARG A 89 21.87 -22.41 -0.01
C ARG A 89 21.75 -20.92 -0.28
N ASP A 90 22.79 -20.37 -0.89
CA ASP A 90 22.77 -19.02 -1.42
C ASP A 90 21.89 -18.97 -2.68
N ILE A 91 20.97 -18.01 -2.69
CA ILE A 91 20.02 -17.75 -3.77
C ILE A 91 20.12 -16.27 -4.11
N THR A 92 20.30 -15.95 -5.39
CA THR A 92 20.22 -14.58 -5.86
C THR A 92 18.75 -14.21 -6.06
N PHE A 93 18.35 -13.10 -5.47
CA PHE A 93 17.02 -12.54 -5.59
C PHE A 93 17.09 -11.24 -6.39
N ASN A 94 16.30 -11.18 -7.46
CA ASN A 94 16.17 -10.00 -8.31
C ASN A 94 14.92 -9.21 -7.92
N ALA A 95 14.85 -7.94 -8.31
CA ALA A 95 13.60 -7.19 -8.21
C ALA A 95 12.51 -7.89 -9.03
N ALA A 96 11.31 -8.07 -8.46
CA ALA A 96 10.20 -8.65 -9.19
C ALA A 96 9.74 -7.71 -10.33
N GLU A 97 9.46 -8.27 -11.50
CA GLU A 97 8.99 -7.51 -12.69
C GLU A 97 7.64 -6.82 -12.45
N LYS A 98 6.80 -7.38 -11.57
CA LYS A 98 5.41 -6.94 -11.33
C LYS A 98 5.15 -6.75 -9.83
N GLY A 99 5.62 -5.63 -9.27
CA GLY A 99 5.23 -5.15 -7.93
C GLY A 99 6.40 -4.88 -6.99
N HIS A 100 6.08 -4.76 -5.70
CA HIS A 100 7.06 -4.66 -4.62
C HIS A 100 7.44 -6.07 -4.17
N GLY A 101 8.70 -6.46 -4.33
CA GLY A 101 9.17 -7.77 -3.86
C GLY A 101 10.40 -8.30 -4.58
N LEU A 102 10.82 -9.49 -4.14
CA LEU A 102 11.99 -10.20 -4.62
C LEU A 102 11.59 -11.51 -5.32
N ALA A 103 12.18 -11.77 -6.48
CA ALA A 103 12.01 -13.00 -7.24
C ALA A 103 13.29 -13.85 -7.15
N PRO A 104 13.22 -15.12 -6.70
CA PRO A 104 14.39 -15.98 -6.62
C PRO A 104 14.86 -16.37 -8.03
N CYS A 105 16.15 -16.24 -8.29
CA CYS A 105 16.78 -16.77 -9.49
C CYS A 105 17.13 -18.24 -9.25
N LEU A 106 16.27 -19.13 -9.75
CA LEU A 106 16.51 -20.58 -9.74
C LEU A 106 16.66 -21.08 -11.17
N THR A 107 17.73 -21.83 -11.41
CA THR A 107 18.03 -22.44 -12.71
C THR A 107 17.21 -23.71 -12.93
N ARG A 108 17.09 -24.13 -14.20
CA ARG A 108 16.44 -25.40 -14.56
C ARG A 108 17.06 -26.60 -13.82
N GLY A 109 18.39 -26.63 -13.70
CA GLY A 109 19.09 -27.70 -13.00
C GLY A 109 18.79 -27.74 -11.50
N GLN A 110 18.71 -26.57 -10.86
CA GLN A 110 18.35 -26.49 -9.44
C GLN A 110 16.92 -26.97 -9.19
N LEU A 111 15.96 -26.57 -10.03
CA LEU A 111 14.57 -27.02 -9.94
C LEU A 111 14.47 -28.54 -10.09
N ALA A 112 15.15 -29.11 -11.08
CA ALA A 112 15.19 -30.55 -11.29
C ALA A 112 15.79 -31.29 -10.08
N SER A 113 16.87 -30.75 -9.48
CA SER A 113 17.49 -31.32 -8.28
C SER A 113 16.58 -31.32 -7.04
N MET A 114 15.58 -30.44 -7.02
CA MET A 114 14.56 -30.35 -5.96
C MET A 114 13.29 -31.14 -6.29
N GLY A 115 13.30 -31.95 -7.35
CA GLY A 115 12.19 -32.83 -7.71
C GLY A 115 11.13 -32.21 -8.64
N VAL A 116 11.36 -31.00 -9.17
CA VAL A 116 10.46 -30.43 -10.19
C VAL A 116 10.64 -31.18 -11.50
N ASN A 117 9.55 -31.70 -12.07
CA ASN A 117 9.56 -32.33 -13.38
C ASN A 117 9.68 -31.28 -14.51
N THR A 118 10.91 -30.84 -14.76
CA THR A 118 11.19 -29.79 -15.77
C THR A 118 10.80 -30.21 -17.19
N ALA A 119 10.81 -31.51 -17.52
CA ALA A 119 10.38 -31.99 -18.83
C ALA A 119 8.88 -31.76 -19.12
N ALA A 120 8.06 -31.58 -18.07
CA ALA A 120 6.64 -31.26 -18.21
C ALA A 120 6.36 -29.76 -18.41
N ILE A 121 7.37 -28.90 -18.28
CA ILE A 121 7.22 -27.43 -18.39
C ILE A 121 7.54 -27.02 -19.82
N ALA A 122 6.53 -26.58 -20.56
CA ALA A 122 6.71 -26.18 -21.96
C ALA A 122 7.65 -24.96 -22.07
N GLY A 123 8.65 -25.05 -22.97
CA GLY A 123 9.57 -23.97 -23.29
C GLY A 123 10.73 -23.75 -22.31
N ILE A 124 10.82 -24.52 -21.21
CA ILE A 124 11.94 -24.41 -20.26
C ILE A 124 13.25 -24.94 -20.84
N ASP A 125 13.18 -25.79 -21.86
CA ASP A 125 14.31 -26.37 -22.59
C ASP A 125 15.08 -25.33 -23.41
N VAL A 126 14.37 -24.29 -23.89
CA VAL A 126 14.92 -23.18 -24.67
C VAL A 126 15.77 -22.22 -23.81
N LEU A 127 15.54 -22.18 -22.50
CA LEU A 127 16.32 -21.37 -21.58
C LEU A 127 17.76 -21.90 -21.45
N ALA A 128 18.72 -20.97 -21.34
CA ALA A 128 20.10 -21.31 -21.03
C ALA A 128 20.19 -22.04 -19.67
N ALA A 129 21.23 -22.85 -19.48
CA ALA A 129 21.36 -23.70 -18.30
C ALA A 129 21.46 -22.89 -16.98
N ASP A 130 22.02 -21.68 -17.06
CA ASP A 130 22.23 -20.73 -15.97
C ASP A 130 21.17 -19.61 -15.91
N ALA A 131 20.19 -19.62 -16.82
CA ALA A 131 19.11 -18.64 -16.81
C ALA A 131 18.17 -18.82 -15.60
N CYS A 132 17.70 -17.71 -15.04
CA CYS A 132 16.65 -17.72 -14.02
C CYS A 132 15.33 -18.15 -14.68
N VAL A 133 14.69 -19.20 -14.15
CA VAL A 133 13.42 -19.69 -14.67
C VAL A 133 12.27 -18.83 -14.13
N PRO A 134 11.42 -18.21 -14.99
CA PRO A 134 10.24 -17.47 -14.54
C PRO A 134 9.11 -18.44 -14.12
N LEU A 135 9.29 -19.06 -12.95
CA LEU A 135 8.44 -20.13 -12.40
C LEU A 135 6.95 -19.80 -12.42
N THR A 136 6.58 -18.62 -11.92
CA THR A 136 5.18 -18.17 -11.79
C THR A 136 4.52 -17.87 -13.13
N GLU A 137 5.30 -17.68 -14.20
CA GLU A 137 4.79 -17.44 -15.56
C GLU A 137 4.73 -18.74 -16.38
N MET A 138 5.70 -19.64 -16.20
CA MET A 138 5.78 -20.90 -16.96
C MET A 138 4.95 -22.04 -16.37
N ILE A 139 4.74 -22.04 -15.04
CA ILE A 139 3.98 -23.08 -14.35
C ILE A 139 2.69 -22.45 -13.83
N LYS A 140 1.56 -22.89 -14.38
CA LYS A 140 0.25 -22.43 -13.93
C LYS A 140 0.07 -22.74 -12.44
N ASP A 141 -0.48 -21.77 -11.71
CA ASP A 141 -0.79 -21.83 -10.28
C ASP A 141 0.45 -21.96 -9.36
N ALA A 142 1.67 -21.88 -9.91
CA ALA A 142 2.88 -21.80 -9.10
C ALA A 142 2.99 -20.43 -8.42
N THR A 143 3.42 -20.45 -7.17
CA THR A 143 3.68 -19.24 -6.38
C THR A 143 5.08 -19.31 -5.77
N THR A 144 5.64 -18.14 -5.49
CA THR A 144 6.93 -18.01 -4.81
C THR A 144 6.77 -16.98 -3.71
N ARG A 145 7.26 -17.30 -2.51
CA ARG A 145 7.32 -16.37 -1.37
C ARG A 145 8.70 -16.45 -0.75
N PHE A 146 9.26 -15.31 -0.42
CA PHE A 146 10.45 -15.19 0.40
C PHE A 146 10.03 -14.57 1.74
N ASP A 147 10.42 -15.21 2.83
CA ASP A 147 10.20 -14.73 4.20
C ASP A 147 11.56 -14.23 4.70
N ALA A 148 11.62 -12.93 5.02
CA ALA A 148 12.85 -12.20 5.34
C ALA A 148 13.22 -12.30 6.82
#